data_AF-A0A5J4WH46-F1
#
_entry.id   AF-A0A5J4WH46-F1
#
_cell.length_a   1.000
_cell.length_b   1.000
_cell.length_c   1.000
_cell.angle_alpha   90.00
_cell.angle_beta   90.00
_cell.angle_gamma   90.00
#
_symmetry.space_group_name_H-M   'P 1'
#
loop_
_entity.id
_entity.type
_entity.pdbx_description
1 polymer ?
#
loop_
_entity_poly.entity_id
_entity_poly.type
_entity_poly.pdbx_seq_one_letter_code
_entity_poly.pdbx_strand_id
1 'polypeptide(L)'
;MLIYDTGVVDKEGIITIDLKKINSSEAFAGKIKNVTDFSVYKNGAKADDPSFLSIPKAEIHGLKSKPSKKIVYKNIPENLTEEEKKAFQDITIEQTCDSITAFAFLSFGINNQGLVDSTCIPNTEIPNQTQKCSNGSKITKYLKGYKQALFIGGVEDIKEALIRFGAIHYIASSDTDTDSIGIIIGWENNEWIVIRGLNLETQIITENIPTTQIYSGYVLVDAVIKNCAYIGMVFVSVMIPLLALFW
;
A
#
# COMPACT_ATOMS: atom_id res chain seq x y z
N MET A 1 11.26 4.74 9.52
CA MET A 1 12.04 3.80 8.66
C MET A 1 11.13 3.16 7.61
N LEU A 2 11.63 2.77 6.42
CA LEU A 2 10.86 2.05 5.40
C LEU A 2 11.43 0.66 5.10
N ILE A 3 10.56 -0.35 5.00
CA ILE A 3 10.89 -1.74 4.65
C ILE A 3 10.03 -2.19 3.47
N TYR A 4 10.63 -2.69 2.38
CA TYR A 4 9.86 -3.18 1.21
C TYR A 4 10.44 -4.44 0.59
N ASP A 5 9.55 -5.24 0.01
CA ASP A 5 9.85 -6.56 -0.57
C ASP A 5 10.72 -6.45 -1.86
N THR A 6 11.57 -7.45 -2.04
CA THR A 6 12.51 -7.59 -3.15
C THR A 6 12.04 -8.53 -4.27
N GLY A 7 10.89 -9.19 -4.09
CA GLY A 7 10.32 -10.09 -5.08
C GLY A 7 10.10 -9.44 -6.45
N VAL A 8 10.08 -10.27 -7.48
CA VAL A 8 9.90 -9.86 -8.88
C VAL A 8 8.69 -10.58 -9.45
N VAL A 9 7.85 -9.86 -10.19
CA VAL A 9 6.68 -10.45 -10.86
C VAL A 9 7.00 -10.64 -12.34
N ASP A 10 6.69 -11.82 -12.88
CA ASP A 10 6.82 -12.07 -14.31
C ASP A 10 5.56 -11.68 -15.11
N LYS A 11 5.59 -11.94 -16.42
CA LYS A 11 4.48 -11.67 -17.35
C LYS A 11 3.23 -12.51 -17.07
N GLU A 12 3.37 -13.64 -16.38
CA GLU A 12 2.29 -14.57 -16.05
C GLU A 12 1.61 -14.21 -14.72
N GLY A 13 2.21 -13.29 -13.96
CA GLY A 13 1.73 -12.85 -12.65
C GLY A 13 2.26 -13.74 -11.52
N ILE A 14 3.38 -14.43 -11.74
CA ILE A 14 4.07 -15.23 -10.72
C ILE A 14 5.09 -14.33 -10.02
N ILE A 15 4.98 -14.25 -8.70
CA ILE A 15 5.95 -13.58 -7.83
C ILE A 15 7.08 -14.57 -7.54
N THR A 16 8.32 -14.17 -7.84
CA THR A 16 9.52 -14.91 -7.45
C THR A 16 10.22 -14.17 -6.31
N ILE A 17 10.37 -14.83 -5.17
CA ILE A 17 11.18 -14.35 -4.03
C ILE A 17 12.49 -15.14 -4.01
N ASP A 18 13.62 -14.43 -4.11
CA ASP A 18 14.96 -15.01 -4.15
C ASP A 18 15.66 -14.83 -2.80
N LEU A 19 15.73 -15.91 -2.02
CA LEU A 19 16.25 -15.85 -0.65
C LEU A 19 17.74 -15.53 -0.56
N LYS A 20 18.51 -15.69 -1.66
CA LYS A 20 19.92 -15.23 -1.71
C LYS A 20 20.06 -13.71 -1.74
N LYS A 21 18.99 -12.98 -2.09
CA LYS A 21 18.99 -11.50 -2.14
C LYS A 21 18.51 -10.86 -0.84
N ILE A 22 18.22 -11.69 0.16
CA ILE A 22 17.68 -11.29 1.44
C ILE A 22 18.77 -11.54 2.49
N ASN A 23 19.19 -10.49 3.19
CA ASN A 23 20.13 -10.64 4.30
C ASN A 23 19.38 -11.25 5.50
N SER A 24 19.84 -12.43 5.92
CA SER A 24 19.08 -13.42 6.68
C SER A 24 19.05 -13.23 8.21
N SER A 25 18.97 -12.01 8.74
CA SER A 25 18.93 -11.80 10.20
C SER A 25 17.60 -11.30 10.75
N GLU A 26 16.61 -10.99 9.92
CA GLU A 26 15.32 -10.47 10.36
C GLU A 26 14.17 -11.19 9.66
N ALA A 27 13.08 -11.44 10.38
CA ALA A 27 11.87 -12.09 9.88
C ALA A 27 11.19 -11.34 8.71
N PHE A 28 11.71 -10.17 8.34
CA PHE A 28 11.26 -9.36 7.21
C PHE A 28 12.35 -9.29 6.14
N ALA A 29 12.09 -9.96 5.02
CA ALA A 29 12.92 -10.04 3.84
C ALA A 29 12.93 -8.74 3.00
N GLY A 30 13.24 -7.60 3.62
CA GLY A 30 13.07 -6.28 3.02
C GLY A 30 14.34 -5.48 2.85
N LYS A 31 14.35 -4.56 1.88
CA LYS A 31 15.33 -3.48 1.84
C LYS A 31 14.91 -2.38 2.80
N ILE A 32 15.84 -1.94 3.64
CA ILE A 32 15.64 -0.82 4.56
C ILE A 32 16.12 0.47 3.89
N LYS A 33 15.29 1.52 3.96
CA LYS A 33 15.66 2.89 3.56
C LYS A 33 15.13 3.93 4.56
N ASN A 34 15.78 5.08 4.64
CA ASN A 34 15.25 6.21 5.38
C ASN A 34 14.18 6.92 4.55
N VAL A 35 13.16 7.46 5.22
CA VAL A 35 12.09 8.26 4.58
C VAL A 35 12.69 9.46 3.85
N THR A 36 13.74 10.06 4.41
CA THR A 36 14.45 11.22 3.86
C THR A 36 15.25 10.92 2.59
N ASP A 37 15.47 9.65 2.23
CA ASP A 37 16.16 9.25 0.99
C ASP A 37 15.29 9.45 -0.26
N PHE A 38 14.00 9.73 -0.09
CA PHE A 38 13.02 9.89 -1.17
C PHE A 38 12.70 11.37 -1.41
N SER A 39 12.42 11.77 -2.64
CA SER A 39 12.03 13.16 -2.91
C SER A 39 10.66 13.50 -2.33
N VAL A 40 10.45 14.78 -2.04
CA VAL A 40 9.18 15.29 -1.53
C VAL A 40 8.09 15.22 -2.60
N TYR A 41 6.88 14.76 -2.25
CA TYR A 41 5.72 14.72 -3.13
C TYR A 41 5.16 16.13 -3.38
N LYS A 42 5.03 16.93 -2.31
CA LYS A 42 4.53 18.32 -2.39
C LYS A 42 5.60 19.32 -1.94
N ASN A 43 6.28 19.92 -2.89
CA ASN A 43 7.38 20.84 -2.61
C ASN A 43 6.91 22.06 -1.80
N GLY A 44 7.69 22.46 -0.80
CA GLY A 44 7.41 23.61 0.07
C GLY A 44 6.59 23.32 1.34
N ALA A 45 6.02 22.12 1.48
CA ALA A 45 5.35 21.69 2.71
C ALA A 45 6.37 21.27 3.78
N LYS A 46 6.04 21.50 5.05
CA LYS A 46 6.87 21.15 6.22
C LYS A 46 6.04 20.49 7.32
N ALA A 47 6.68 19.66 8.14
CA ALA A 47 6.02 18.95 9.24
C ALA A 47 5.52 19.89 10.36
N ASP A 48 6.10 21.09 10.47
CA ASP A 48 5.68 22.15 11.39
C ASP A 48 4.60 23.07 10.80
N ASP A 49 4.16 22.85 9.55
CA ASP A 49 3.03 23.59 8.99
C ASP A 49 1.75 23.30 9.80
N PRO A 50 0.89 24.30 10.05
CA PRO A 50 -0.33 24.12 10.83
C PRO A 50 -1.34 23.20 10.12
N SER A 51 -1.21 23.00 8.82
CA SER A 51 -2.09 22.11 8.06
C SER A 51 -1.38 21.57 6.83
N PHE A 52 -1.70 20.33 6.47
CA PHE A 52 -1.28 19.73 5.22
C PHE A 52 -2.35 18.78 4.72
N LEU A 53 -2.50 18.73 3.39
CA LEU A 53 -3.40 17.78 2.75
C LEU A 53 -2.74 17.24 1.49
N SER A 54 -2.60 15.92 1.44
CA SER A 54 -2.00 15.19 0.32
C SER A 54 -2.95 15.04 -0.86
N ILE A 55 -4.26 15.02 -0.61
CA ILE A 55 -5.33 14.76 -1.57
C ILE A 55 -6.51 15.68 -1.29
N PRO A 56 -7.03 16.43 -2.27
CA PRO A 56 -8.25 17.23 -2.07
C PRO A 56 -9.42 16.35 -1.61
N LYS A 57 -10.20 16.82 -0.63
CA LYS A 57 -11.36 16.07 -0.09
C LYS A 57 -12.40 15.67 -1.17
N ALA A 58 -12.44 16.40 -2.29
CA ALA A 58 -13.35 16.17 -3.41
C ALA A 58 -12.87 15.10 -4.42
N GLU A 59 -11.63 14.60 -4.31
CA GLU A 59 -10.96 13.80 -5.34
C GLU A 59 -10.63 12.36 -4.87
N ILE A 60 -11.62 11.68 -4.29
CA ILE A 60 -11.53 10.26 -3.97
C ILE A 60 -12.23 9.46 -5.08
N HIS A 61 -11.48 9.06 -6.09
CA HIS A 61 -11.96 8.13 -7.12
C HIS A 61 -11.74 6.68 -6.66
N GLY A 62 -12.49 5.70 -7.20
CA GLY A 62 -12.25 4.28 -6.92
C GLY A 62 -11.29 3.67 -7.94
N LEU A 63 -10.31 2.86 -7.50
CA LEU A 63 -9.35 2.22 -8.41
C LEU A 63 -9.23 0.72 -8.14
N LYS A 64 -8.75 0.00 -9.15
CA LYS A 64 -8.54 -1.45 -9.10
C LYS A 64 -7.13 -1.87 -9.47
N SER A 65 -6.64 -2.91 -8.81
CA SER A 65 -5.47 -3.68 -9.22
C SER A 65 -5.88 -5.08 -9.67
N LYS A 66 -5.03 -5.71 -10.49
CA LYS A 66 -5.11 -7.16 -10.73
C LYS A 66 -4.15 -7.85 -9.75
N PRO A 67 -4.62 -8.76 -8.89
CA PRO A 67 -3.73 -9.50 -7.99
C PRO A 67 -2.76 -10.40 -8.77
N SER A 68 -1.64 -10.73 -8.13
CA SER A 68 -0.76 -11.81 -8.59
C SER A 68 -1.46 -13.16 -8.45
N LYS A 69 -1.01 -14.18 -9.20
CA LYS A 69 -1.65 -15.50 -9.22
C LYS A 69 -0.98 -16.52 -8.31
N LYS A 70 0.35 -16.43 -8.19
CA LYS A 70 1.16 -17.43 -7.51
C LYS A 70 2.42 -16.79 -6.95
N ILE A 71 2.91 -17.32 -5.84
CA ILE A 71 4.22 -17.01 -5.26
C ILE A 71 5.09 -18.26 -5.33
N VAL A 72 6.34 -18.07 -5.72
CA VAL A 72 7.36 -19.10 -5.84
C VAL A 72 8.63 -18.64 -5.12
N TYR A 73 9.16 -19.49 -4.25
CA TYR A 73 10.42 -19.25 -3.55
C TYR A 73 11.57 -19.93 -4.29
N LYS A 74 12.66 -19.18 -4.51
CA LYS A 74 13.88 -19.71 -5.13
C LYS A 74 15.06 -19.61 -4.18
N ASN A 75 16.02 -20.51 -4.39
CA ASN A 75 17.26 -20.59 -3.63
C ASN A 75 17.03 -20.72 -2.11
N ILE A 76 16.10 -21.59 -1.71
CA ILE A 76 15.87 -21.93 -0.30
C ILE A 76 17.16 -22.48 0.32
N PRO A 77 17.69 -21.90 1.40
CA PRO A 77 18.95 -22.35 2.00
C PRO A 77 18.87 -23.82 2.44
N GLU A 78 19.89 -24.61 2.08
CA GLU A 78 19.94 -26.05 2.37
C GLU A 78 20.10 -26.35 3.87
N ASN A 79 20.66 -25.40 4.62
CA ASN A 79 20.93 -25.51 6.06
C ASN A 79 19.70 -25.32 6.96
N LEU A 80 18.53 -25.01 6.38
CA LEU A 80 17.28 -24.93 7.11
C LEU A 80 16.77 -26.33 7.49
N THR A 81 16.11 -26.42 8.63
CA THR A 81 15.35 -27.60 9.03
C THR A 81 14.15 -27.82 8.09
N GLU A 82 13.65 -29.06 8.03
CA GLU A 82 12.45 -29.37 7.24
C GLU A 82 11.21 -28.61 7.72
N GLU A 83 11.17 -28.20 8.99
CA GLU A 83 10.10 -27.37 9.54
C GLU A 83 10.19 -25.93 9.03
N GLU A 84 11.38 -25.34 9.04
CA GLU A 84 11.62 -23.99 8.49
C GLU A 84 11.36 -23.93 6.99
N LYS A 85 11.68 -25.00 6.24
CA LYS A 85 11.39 -25.08 4.80
C LYS A 85 9.90 -25.04 4.48
N LYS A 86 9.02 -25.44 5.41
CA LYS A 86 7.57 -25.35 5.21
C LYS A 86 7.08 -23.90 5.10
N ALA A 87 7.81 -22.93 5.63
CA ALA A 87 7.50 -21.52 5.47
C ALA A 87 7.72 -20.98 4.04
N PHE A 88 8.43 -21.73 3.18
CA PHE A 88 8.81 -21.31 1.82
C PHE A 88 8.15 -22.14 0.72
N GLN A 89 6.93 -22.63 0.97
CA GLN A 89 6.16 -23.35 -0.04
C GLN A 89 5.49 -22.41 -1.03
N ASP A 90 5.34 -22.86 -2.28
CA ASP A 90 4.60 -22.13 -3.30
C ASP A 90 3.17 -21.83 -2.84
N ILE A 91 2.74 -20.58 -2.97
CA ILE A 91 1.41 -20.13 -2.56
C ILE A 91 0.59 -19.83 -3.81
N THR A 92 -0.59 -20.44 -3.91
CA THR A 92 -1.58 -20.05 -4.92
C THR A 92 -2.45 -18.93 -4.36
N ILE A 93 -2.61 -17.85 -5.12
CA ILE A 93 -3.40 -16.69 -4.72
C ILE A 93 -4.79 -16.83 -5.33
N GLU A 94 -5.78 -17.11 -4.49
CA GLU A 94 -7.17 -17.14 -4.89
C GLU A 94 -7.64 -15.75 -5.35
N GLN A 95 -8.32 -15.69 -6.49
CA GLN A 95 -8.77 -14.43 -7.09
C GLN A 95 -10.22 -14.15 -6.68
N THR A 96 -10.43 -13.82 -5.41
CA THR A 96 -11.74 -13.47 -4.84
C THR A 96 -11.68 -12.10 -4.17
N CYS A 97 -12.83 -11.48 -3.93
CA CYS A 97 -12.91 -10.18 -3.25
C CYS A 97 -12.52 -10.27 -1.77
N ASP A 98 -12.59 -11.47 -1.17
CA ASP A 98 -12.37 -11.71 0.25
C ASP A 98 -11.00 -12.35 0.54
N SER A 99 -10.13 -12.47 -0.47
CA SER A 99 -8.83 -13.12 -0.32
C SER A 99 -7.85 -12.22 0.44
N ILE A 100 -7.65 -12.52 1.72
CA ILE A 100 -6.61 -11.89 2.57
C ILE A 100 -5.22 -12.07 1.94
N THR A 101 -4.95 -13.22 1.32
CA THR A 101 -3.70 -13.48 0.61
C THR A 101 -3.54 -12.57 -0.59
N ALA A 102 -4.58 -12.38 -1.42
CA ALA A 102 -4.51 -11.45 -2.55
C ALA A 102 -4.21 -10.02 -2.09
N PHE A 103 -4.74 -9.63 -0.93
CA PHE A 103 -4.43 -8.36 -0.31
C PHE A 103 -2.97 -8.26 0.17
N ALA A 104 -2.47 -9.26 0.89
CA ALA A 104 -1.09 -9.27 1.39
C ALA A 104 -0.04 -9.10 0.26
N PHE A 105 -0.38 -9.53 -0.96
CA PHE A 105 0.48 -9.44 -2.14
C PHE A 105 0.04 -8.40 -3.17
N LEU A 106 -0.86 -7.49 -2.82
CA LEU A 106 -1.38 -6.44 -3.69
C LEU A 106 -0.28 -5.53 -4.25
N SER A 107 0.76 -5.27 -3.46
CA SER A 107 1.93 -4.48 -3.83
C SER A 107 2.61 -4.97 -5.11
N PHE A 108 2.65 -6.29 -5.33
CA PHE A 108 3.18 -6.91 -6.55
C PHE A 108 2.28 -6.69 -7.76
N GLY A 109 0.96 -6.74 -7.56
CA GLY A 109 -0.03 -6.39 -8.58
C GLY A 109 0.13 -4.93 -9.03
N ILE A 110 0.22 -4.00 -8.08
CA ILE A 110 0.47 -2.57 -8.35
C ILE A 110 1.80 -2.40 -9.09
N ASN A 111 2.87 -3.04 -8.61
CA ASN A 111 4.20 -2.92 -9.23
C ASN A 111 4.20 -3.36 -10.70
N ASN A 112 3.59 -4.52 -11.00
CA ASN A 112 3.66 -5.09 -12.35
C ASN A 112 2.59 -4.54 -13.29
N GLN A 113 1.36 -4.42 -12.80
CA GLN A 113 0.19 -4.11 -13.63
C GLN A 113 -0.30 -2.68 -13.47
N GLY A 114 0.04 -2.01 -12.37
CA GLY A 114 -0.52 -0.73 -11.99
C GLY A 114 -2.00 -0.84 -11.61
N LEU A 115 -2.61 0.32 -11.49
CA LEU A 115 -4.00 0.51 -11.10
C LEU A 115 -4.80 1.09 -12.26
N VAL A 116 -6.08 0.75 -12.31
CA VAL A 116 -7.01 1.19 -13.35
C VAL A 116 -8.23 1.83 -12.69
N ASP A 117 -8.77 2.86 -13.33
CA ASP A 117 -9.96 3.57 -12.87
C ASP A 117 -11.19 2.65 -12.81
N SER A 118 -11.99 2.76 -11.75
CA SER A 118 -13.22 1.97 -11.61
C SER A 118 -14.28 2.31 -12.65
N THR A 119 -14.25 3.51 -13.23
CA THR A 119 -15.06 3.87 -14.41
C THR A 119 -14.63 3.10 -15.66
N CYS A 120 -13.37 2.67 -15.73
CA CYS A 120 -12.84 1.83 -16.80
C CYS A 120 -13.09 0.35 -16.53
N ILE A 121 -12.81 -0.14 -15.31
CA ILE A 121 -13.06 -1.52 -14.87
C ILE A 121 -13.88 -1.50 -13.55
N PRO A 122 -15.21 -1.73 -13.60
CA PRO A 122 -16.14 -1.57 -12.46
C PRO A 122 -15.82 -2.44 -11.23
N ASN A 123 -15.97 -1.87 -10.02
CA ASN A 123 -15.75 -2.55 -8.72
C ASN A 123 -16.89 -3.38 -8.16
N THR A 124 -17.73 -3.89 -9.05
CA THR A 124 -18.90 -4.70 -8.68
C THR A 124 -18.67 -6.20 -8.83
N GLU A 125 -17.69 -6.61 -9.64
CA GLU A 125 -17.40 -8.02 -9.91
C GLU A 125 -15.93 -8.26 -10.27
N ILE A 126 -15.54 -9.54 -10.32
CA ILE A 126 -14.26 -9.98 -10.86
C ILE A 126 -14.29 -9.76 -12.37
N PRO A 127 -13.41 -8.93 -12.94
CA PRO A 127 -13.49 -8.58 -14.35
C PRO A 127 -13.16 -9.78 -15.26
N ASN A 128 -14.05 -10.08 -16.21
CA ASN A 128 -13.81 -11.12 -17.23
C ASN A 128 -12.74 -10.71 -18.27
N GLN A 129 -12.44 -9.42 -18.38
CA GLN A 129 -11.34 -8.89 -19.19
C GLN A 129 -10.60 -7.78 -18.46
N THR A 130 -9.29 -7.69 -18.67
CA THR A 130 -8.43 -6.66 -18.05
C THR A 130 -7.53 -5.96 -19.08
N GLN A 131 -7.91 -5.97 -20.36
CA GLN A 131 -7.11 -5.40 -21.46
C GLN A 131 -7.69 -4.11 -22.04
N LYS A 132 -9.00 -3.90 -21.89
CA LYS A 132 -9.73 -2.70 -22.32
C LYS A 132 -10.71 -2.28 -21.22
N CYS A 133 -11.10 -1.02 -21.25
CA CYS A 133 -12.19 -0.54 -20.41
C CYS A 133 -13.52 -1.15 -20.88
N SER A 134 -14.55 -1.12 -20.02
CA SER A 134 -15.89 -1.64 -20.34
C SER A 134 -16.53 -0.97 -21.57
N ASN A 135 -16.15 0.27 -21.88
CA ASN A 135 -16.56 0.99 -23.09
C ASN A 135 -15.70 0.69 -24.35
N GLY A 136 -14.76 -0.26 -24.24
CA GLY A 136 -13.82 -0.64 -25.31
C GLY A 136 -12.60 0.26 -25.47
N SER A 137 -12.48 1.35 -24.70
CA SER A 137 -11.32 2.25 -24.76
C SER A 137 -10.06 1.59 -24.20
N LYS A 138 -8.90 2.20 -24.51
CA LYS A 138 -7.61 1.77 -23.97
C LYS A 138 -7.55 2.01 -22.46
N ILE A 139 -6.95 1.07 -21.73
CA ILE A 139 -6.69 1.21 -20.30
C ILE A 139 -5.57 2.23 -20.06
N THR A 140 -5.83 3.16 -19.14
CA THR A 140 -4.81 3.99 -18.49
C THR A 140 -4.37 3.31 -17.19
N LYS A 141 -3.06 3.17 -17.00
CA LYS A 141 -2.47 2.53 -15.82
C LYS A 141 -1.80 3.58 -14.94
N TYR A 142 -2.18 3.60 -13.67
CA TYR A 142 -1.60 4.46 -12.64
C TYR A 142 -0.67 3.65 -11.73
N LEU A 143 0.37 4.28 -11.18
CA LEU A 143 1.29 3.66 -10.21
C LEU A 143 1.94 2.34 -10.62
N LYS A 144 1.99 2.04 -11.93
CA LYS A 144 2.78 0.92 -12.42
C LYS A 144 4.24 1.15 -12.05
N GLY A 145 4.87 0.15 -11.42
CA GLY A 145 6.24 0.21 -10.92
C GLY A 145 6.37 0.66 -9.46
N TYR A 146 5.30 1.10 -8.82
CA TYR A 146 5.33 1.46 -7.41
C TYR A 146 5.38 0.21 -6.53
N LYS A 147 5.86 0.37 -5.30
CA LYS A 147 5.91 -0.68 -4.29
C LYS A 147 5.26 -0.19 -3.01
N GLN A 148 4.69 -1.10 -2.24
CA GLN A 148 4.28 -0.83 -0.88
C GLN A 148 5.48 -0.98 0.05
N ALA A 149 5.74 0.03 0.88
CA ALA A 149 6.76 -0.02 1.91
C ALA A 149 6.09 0.08 3.28
N LEU A 150 6.39 -0.87 4.17
CA LEU A 150 6.07 -0.78 5.58
C LEU A 150 6.82 0.41 6.17
N PHE A 151 6.09 1.29 6.83
CA PHE A 151 6.65 2.38 7.61
C PHE A 151 6.36 2.11 9.10
N ILE A 152 7.32 2.48 9.95
CA ILE A 152 7.17 2.54 11.40
C ILE A 152 7.81 3.85 11.87
N GLY A 153 7.12 4.61 12.71
CA GLY A 153 7.60 5.89 13.24
C GLY A 153 6.60 6.60 14.15
N GLY A 154 7.05 7.71 14.73
CA GLY A 154 6.21 8.60 15.54
C GLY A 154 5.43 9.61 14.70
N VAL A 155 4.82 10.58 15.36
CA VAL A 155 4.03 11.66 14.73
C VAL A 155 4.83 12.42 13.66
N GLU A 156 6.06 12.82 13.96
CA GLU A 156 6.89 13.57 13.02
C GLU A 156 7.27 12.73 11.79
N ASP A 157 7.49 11.43 11.97
CA ASP A 157 7.74 10.51 10.86
C ASP A 157 6.51 10.36 9.95
N ILE A 158 5.30 10.35 10.52
CA ILE A 158 4.04 10.34 9.74
C ILE A 158 3.93 11.61 8.90
N LYS A 159 4.15 12.78 9.49
CA LYS A 159 4.05 14.05 8.76
C LYS A 159 5.06 14.11 7.61
N GLU A 160 6.28 13.68 7.88
CA GLU A 160 7.33 13.62 6.86
C GLU A 160 6.98 12.62 5.75
N ALA A 161 6.43 11.46 6.10
CA ALA A 161 5.96 10.48 5.14
C ALA A 161 4.77 11.00 4.30
N LEU A 162 3.83 11.75 4.90
CA LEU A 162 2.72 12.38 4.20
C LEU A 162 3.21 13.41 3.17
N ILE A 163 4.22 14.20 3.54
CA ILE A 163 4.85 15.19 2.66
C ILE A 163 5.58 14.52 1.49
N ARG A 164 6.20 13.35 1.71
CA ARG A 164 7.02 12.65 0.70
C ARG A 164 6.26 11.66 -0.18
N PHE A 165 5.26 11.00 0.36
CA PHE A 165 4.58 9.89 -0.30
C PHE A 165 3.08 10.13 -0.52
N GLY A 166 2.52 11.16 0.11
CA GLY A 166 1.08 11.38 0.15
C GLY A 166 0.40 10.48 1.17
N ALA A 167 -0.82 10.03 0.89
CA ALA A 167 -1.63 9.27 1.83
C ALA A 167 -0.91 8.05 2.42
N ILE A 168 -1.20 7.77 3.69
CA ILE A 168 -0.59 6.68 4.46
C ILE A 168 -1.69 5.78 4.97
N HIS A 169 -1.62 4.49 4.63
CA HIS A 169 -2.47 3.49 5.25
C HIS A 169 -1.85 3.18 6.59
N TYR A 170 -2.51 3.52 7.69
CA TYR A 170 -1.97 3.31 9.02
C TYR A 170 -2.74 2.21 9.73
N ILE A 171 -2.01 1.52 10.59
CA ILE A 171 -2.49 0.57 11.57
C ILE A 171 -2.03 1.15 12.90
N ALA A 172 -2.97 1.76 13.61
CA ALA A 172 -2.75 2.21 14.98
C ALA A 172 -3.13 1.08 15.93
N SER A 173 -2.12 0.50 16.57
CA SER A 173 -2.32 -0.35 17.74
C SER A 173 -2.73 0.55 18.90
N SER A 174 -3.94 0.35 19.44
CA SER A 174 -4.32 0.87 20.74
C SER A 174 -4.26 -0.24 21.79
N ASP A 175 -4.03 0.11 23.06
CA ASP A 175 -4.10 -0.82 24.19
C ASP A 175 -5.51 -1.41 24.40
N THR A 176 -6.50 -0.87 23.70
CA THR A 176 -7.85 -1.41 23.58
C THR A 176 -7.93 -2.20 22.28
N ASP A 177 -8.44 -3.43 22.31
CA ASP A 177 -8.53 -4.46 21.25
C ASP A 177 -9.12 -4.06 19.86
N THR A 178 -9.26 -2.78 19.55
CA THR A 178 -9.65 -2.29 18.22
C THR A 178 -8.45 -1.67 17.51
N ASP A 179 -7.77 -2.44 16.66
CA ASP A 179 -6.80 -1.87 15.73
C ASP A 179 -7.51 -0.80 14.89
N SER A 180 -7.09 0.45 15.03
CA SER A 180 -7.60 1.52 14.18
C SER A 180 -6.89 1.46 12.84
N ILE A 181 -7.60 0.96 11.83
CA ILE A 181 -7.14 0.91 10.46
C ILE A 181 -7.80 2.06 9.70
N GLY A 182 -7.00 2.82 8.96
CA GLY A 182 -7.48 3.91 8.15
C GLY A 182 -6.43 4.44 7.20
N ILE A 183 -6.76 5.54 6.52
CA ILE A 183 -5.83 6.20 5.61
C ILE A 183 -5.70 7.65 6.03
N ILE A 184 -4.52 8.03 6.55
CA ILE A 184 -4.20 9.42 6.87
C ILE A 184 -3.93 10.13 5.54
N ILE A 185 -4.66 11.22 5.29
CA ILE A 185 -4.50 12.03 4.08
C ILE A 185 -3.92 13.42 4.38
N GLY A 186 -3.80 13.78 5.64
CA GLY A 186 -3.29 15.09 6.06
C GLY A 186 -3.45 15.33 7.55
N TRP A 187 -3.17 16.57 7.95
CA TRP A 187 -3.45 17.07 9.28
C TRP A 187 -3.95 18.51 9.22
N GLU A 188 -4.68 18.90 10.24
CA GLU A 188 -5.06 20.28 10.50
C GLU A 188 -4.95 20.53 12.00
N ASN A 189 -4.15 21.52 12.38
CA ASN A 189 -3.75 21.78 13.76
C ASN A 189 -3.15 20.51 14.41
N ASN A 190 -3.77 20.02 15.49
CA ASN A 190 -3.33 18.83 16.23
C ASN A 190 -4.22 17.61 15.96
N GLU A 191 -4.84 17.56 14.77
CA GLU A 191 -5.73 16.49 14.35
C GLU A 191 -5.26 15.89 13.01
N TRP A 192 -5.26 14.55 12.93
CA TRP A 192 -5.18 13.82 11.67
C TRP A 192 -6.47 13.98 10.89
N ILE A 193 -6.36 14.08 9.57
CA ILE A 193 -7.48 13.92 8.64
C ILE A 193 -7.40 12.50 8.10
N VAL A 194 -8.40 11.68 8.43
CA VAL A 194 -8.39 10.24 8.21
C VAL A 194 -9.59 9.82 7.35
N ILE A 195 -9.36 8.89 6.43
CA ILE A 195 -10.41 8.14 5.76
C ILE A 195 -10.57 6.79 6.45
N ARG A 196 -11.76 6.50 6.96
CA ARG A 196 -12.15 5.18 7.50
C ARG A 196 -13.26 4.57 6.66
N GLY A 197 -13.25 3.24 6.56
CA GLY A 197 -14.42 2.46 6.16
C GLY A 197 -15.16 2.04 7.43
N LEU A 198 -16.37 2.54 7.62
CA LEU A 198 -17.27 2.13 8.70
C LEU A 198 -18.53 1.59 8.03
N ASN A 199 -18.88 0.32 8.29
CA ASN A 199 -20.11 -0.30 7.79
C ASN A 199 -20.30 -0.17 6.27
N LEU A 200 -19.25 -0.46 5.48
CA LEU A 200 -19.22 -0.32 4.01
C LEU A 200 -19.30 1.13 3.47
N GLU A 201 -19.41 2.13 4.34
CA GLU A 201 -19.36 3.54 3.96
C GLU A 201 -18.00 4.15 4.30
N THR A 202 -17.49 4.96 3.37
CA THR A 202 -16.24 5.70 3.58
C THR A 202 -16.54 7.08 4.13
N GLN A 203 -15.88 7.43 5.24
CA GLN A 203 -16.04 8.73 5.87
C GLN A 203 -14.68 9.38 6.08
N ILE A 204 -14.63 10.70 5.85
CA ILE A 204 -13.49 11.54 6.25
C ILE A 204 -13.79 12.05 7.66
N ILE A 205 -12.93 11.71 8.60
CA ILE A 205 -13.03 12.11 10.01
C ILE A 205 -11.76 12.83 10.45
N THR A 206 -11.83 13.55 11.55
CA THR A 206 -10.67 14.08 12.25
C THR A 206 -10.43 13.32 13.55
N GLU A 207 -9.17 13.06 13.85
CA GLU A 207 -8.76 12.36 15.07
C GLU A 207 -7.61 13.13 15.72
N ASN A 208 -7.63 13.29 17.04
CA ASN A 208 -6.50 13.89 17.75
C ASN A 208 -5.20 13.13 17.45
N ILE A 209 -4.09 13.86 17.36
CA ILE A 209 -2.76 13.27 17.19
C ILE A 209 -2.19 12.90 18.57
N PRO A 210 -2.17 11.62 18.98
CA PRO A 210 -1.48 11.20 20.19
C PRO A 210 0.04 11.32 19.99
N THR A 211 0.67 12.15 20.81
CA THR A 211 2.10 12.50 20.72
C THR A 211 3.04 11.37 21.14
N THR A 212 2.53 10.37 21.86
CA THR A 212 3.31 9.22 22.35
C THR A 212 3.07 7.93 21.57
N GLN A 213 2.15 7.94 20.59
CA GLN A 213 1.83 6.74 19.82
C GLN A 213 2.88 6.48 18.74
N ILE A 214 3.27 5.22 18.62
CA ILE A 214 4.01 4.72 17.46
C ILE A 214 2.99 4.27 16.44
N TYR A 215 3.16 4.74 15.21
CA TYR A 215 2.35 4.35 14.08
C TYR A 215 3.11 3.34 13.24
N SER A 216 2.37 2.36 12.73
CA SER A 216 2.87 1.48 11.68
C SER A 216 1.89 1.52 10.51
N GLY A 217 2.36 1.19 9.32
CA GLY A 217 1.50 1.27 8.15
C GLY A 217 2.25 1.13 6.85
N TYR A 218 1.62 1.57 5.77
CA TYR A 218 2.16 1.42 4.44
C TYR A 218 2.08 2.72 3.65
N VAL A 219 3.15 2.96 2.89
CA VAL A 219 3.24 4.03 1.88
C VAL A 219 3.54 3.42 0.51
N LEU A 220 3.20 4.13 -0.56
CA LEU A 220 3.64 3.75 -1.90
C LEU A 220 4.92 4.50 -2.28
N VAL A 221 5.96 3.74 -2.61
CA VAL A 221 7.26 4.26 -3.05
C VAL A 221 7.49 3.94 -4.53
N ASP A 222 7.95 4.94 -5.28
CA ASP A 222 8.25 4.80 -6.70
C ASP A 222 9.53 3.99 -6.94
N ALA A 223 9.60 3.28 -8.08
CA ALA A 223 10.83 2.72 -8.61
C ALA A 223 11.67 3.76 -9.39
N VAL A 224 11.06 4.76 -10.05
CA VAL A 224 11.73 5.83 -10.81
C VAL A 224 10.84 7.08 -10.93
N ILE A 225 11.12 8.12 -10.13
CA ILE A 225 10.36 9.38 -10.04
C ILE A 225 10.28 10.08 -11.41
N LYS A 226 9.07 10.28 -11.96
CA LYS A 226 8.87 11.28 -13.03
C LYS A 226 7.63 12.18 -12.96
N ASN A 227 6.61 11.98 -12.10
CA ASN A 227 5.52 12.97 -11.95
C ASN A 227 4.77 12.81 -10.61
N CYS A 228 4.79 13.85 -9.76
CA CYS A 228 4.37 13.74 -8.35
C CYS A 228 2.87 13.87 -8.09
N ALA A 229 2.08 14.67 -8.80
CA ALA A 229 0.73 15.06 -8.32
C ALA A 229 -0.37 13.96 -8.29
N TYR A 230 -0.15 12.80 -8.93
CA TYR A 230 -1.18 11.76 -9.07
C TYR A 230 -1.13 10.65 -8.00
N ILE A 231 -0.13 10.64 -7.11
CA ILE A 231 0.24 9.45 -6.32
C ILE A 231 -0.64 9.27 -5.08
N GLY A 232 -0.93 10.34 -4.34
CA GLY A 232 -1.74 10.26 -3.12
C GLY A 232 -3.15 9.72 -3.41
N MET A 233 -3.83 10.31 -4.40
CA MET A 233 -5.21 9.97 -4.79
C MET A 233 -5.38 8.48 -5.08
N VAL A 234 -4.38 7.92 -5.74
CA VAL A 234 -4.43 6.54 -6.22
C VAL A 234 -4.26 5.53 -5.08
N PHE A 235 -3.51 5.85 -4.03
CA PHE A 235 -3.36 4.93 -2.90
C PHE A 235 -4.63 4.82 -2.05
N VAL A 236 -5.30 5.94 -1.78
CA VAL A 236 -6.54 5.98 -1.00
C VAL A 236 -7.60 5.06 -1.58
N SER A 237 -7.81 5.19 -2.88
CA SER A 237 -8.82 4.44 -3.63
C SER A 237 -8.67 2.91 -3.61
N VAL A 238 -7.45 2.42 -3.38
CA VAL A 238 -7.10 0.99 -3.37
C VAL A 238 -7.31 0.39 -1.99
N MET A 239 -7.03 1.18 -0.95
CA MET A 239 -7.15 0.74 0.44
C MET A 239 -8.56 0.97 0.99
N ILE A 240 -9.37 1.84 0.37
CA ILE A 240 -10.78 2.05 0.74
C ILE A 240 -11.63 0.76 0.71
N PRO A 241 -11.65 -0.03 -0.38
CA PRO A 241 -12.42 -1.27 -0.43
C PRO A 241 -11.99 -2.26 0.64
N LEU A 242 -10.74 -2.14 1.13
CA LEU A 242 -10.19 -2.99 2.17
C LEU A 242 -10.76 -2.68 3.56
N LEU A 243 -10.91 -1.39 3.88
CA LEU A 243 -11.47 -0.96 5.17
C LEU A 243 -12.90 -1.48 5.38
N ALA A 244 -13.61 -1.75 4.29
CA ALA A 244 -14.96 -2.31 4.30
C ALA A 244 -15.02 -3.83 4.61
N LEU A 245 -13.90 -4.56 4.54
CA LEU A 245 -13.86 -6.02 4.75
C LEU A 245 -13.55 -6.45 6.20
N PHE A 246 -13.19 -5.50 7.08
CA PHE A 246 -12.77 -5.78 8.47
C PHE A 246 -13.81 -5.34 9.53
N TRP A 247 -15.08 -5.19 9.14
CA TRP A 247 -16.21 -4.87 10.02
C TRP A 247 -17.41 -5.79 9.73
#